data_AF-A0A8S1JC86-F1
#
_entry.id   AF-A0A8S1JC86-F1
#
_cell.length_a   1.000
_cell.length_b   1.000
_cell.length_c   1.000
_cell.angle_alpha   90.00
_cell.angle_beta   90.00
_cell.angle_gamma   90.00
#
_symmetry.space_group_name_H-M   'P 1'
#
loop_
_entity.id
_entity.type
_entity.pdbx_description
1 polymer ?
#
loop_
_entity_poly.entity_id
_entity_poly.type
_entity_poly.pdbx_seq_one_letter_code
_entity_poly.pdbx_strand_id
1 'polypeptide(L)'
;MQKSLPSGRACFHRKTLFGNETGLRTAPRLRLPKRGRQLRAEASQAVTAIQEQEVLGALEKIIDPDFNANIVECGFVKDLTIDSASGKVAFRLELTTPACPIKGEFERQAREFVGDLEWVQDVDVTMDAQPPQPLGPEGERPGGLKKVKNVIAVYSCKGGVGKSMVAVNLAYTLAQMGAKVGIFDADIYGPSLPTMVNPELRVLEMDEETRAIKPTIYEGVKLVSFGFAAQGSAIMRGPMVSGVVQQLLVDSDWGELDYLVIDFPPGTGDVQLTLCQTVALSAAVVVTTPQKLAFIDVAKGIRMFARLMVPCVAVVENMSYFEADGKRHFPFGKGSGERIVQDFGLNNLFKFPIVPDLSLASDDGRPLVVDNPMGDVSRAFTELGAAVVREISKLQKAPKNTVRYDKDLKAFVVRLPGDIDKEFLLDPAVVRRNDTSASSINEWTGEKTLRDSDIPDDIAPESVNPLGNYAVQILWQDNFNQVAAYDLLAELERLDPEKRRAEVADSPQQQEGELTNAQRIVETANTTGRQ
;
A
#
# COMPACT_ATOMS: atom_id res chain seq x y z
N MET A 1 59.75 5.69 7.27
CA MET A 1 60.59 4.65 7.92
C MET A 1 60.04 4.47 9.34
N GLN A 2 59.23 3.43 9.59
CA GLN A 2 59.55 2.26 10.45
C GLN A 2 60.11 2.67 11.83
N LYS A 3 59.61 2.22 13.00
CA LYS A 3 58.98 0.96 13.43
C LYS A 3 58.58 1.16 14.92
N SER A 4 57.39 0.72 15.37
CA SER A 4 57.12 -0.52 16.13
C SER A 4 56.89 -0.31 17.64
N LEU A 5 55.70 -0.71 18.09
CA LEU A 5 55.29 -1.09 19.46
C LEU A 5 56.19 -2.20 20.04
N PRO A 6 56.16 -2.51 21.37
CA PRO A 6 55.20 -3.55 21.83
C PRO A 6 54.70 -3.46 23.31
N SER A 7 53.47 -3.96 23.47
CA SER A 7 52.83 -4.76 24.54
C SER A 7 53.46 -4.93 25.93
N GLY A 8 52.62 -4.69 26.96
CA GLY A 8 52.01 -5.76 27.77
C GLY A 8 52.74 -6.27 29.03
N ARG A 9 52.11 -6.13 30.21
CA ARG A 9 51.62 -7.23 31.08
C ARG A 9 51.23 -6.72 32.47
N ALA A 10 50.12 -7.25 32.96
CA ALA A 10 49.57 -7.08 34.29
C ALA A 10 50.36 -7.87 35.37
N CYS A 11 50.26 -7.46 36.64
CA CYS A 11 49.42 -8.12 37.66
C CYS A 11 49.97 -7.94 39.11
N PHE A 12 49.03 -8.05 40.07
CA PHE A 12 49.16 -8.36 41.51
C PHE A 12 49.28 -7.24 42.58
N HIS A 13 48.09 -6.82 43.06
CA HIS A 13 47.53 -6.94 44.43
C HIS A 13 48.44 -7.00 45.68
N ARG A 14 48.17 -6.08 46.64
CA ARG A 14 48.03 -6.20 48.12
C ARG A 14 48.14 -4.78 48.72
N LYS A 15 47.52 -4.32 49.81
CA LYS A 15 46.63 -4.83 50.88
C LYS A 15 46.29 -3.58 51.76
N THR A 16 45.06 -3.50 52.31
CA THR A 16 44.66 -2.99 53.67
C THR A 16 45.13 -1.61 54.19
N LEU A 17 44.53 -0.87 55.15
CA LEU A 17 43.27 -0.74 55.91
C LEU A 17 43.49 0.52 56.80
N PHE A 18 42.43 1.31 57.04
CA PHE A 18 42.09 2.14 58.22
C PHE A 18 43.08 3.11 58.92
N GLY A 19 42.54 4.30 59.26
CA GLY A 19 42.97 5.13 60.39
C GLY A 19 42.28 6.51 60.46
N ASN A 20 41.16 6.60 61.20
CA ASN A 20 40.66 7.86 61.82
C ASN A 20 41.60 8.22 63.01
N GLU A 21 41.69 9.39 63.65
CA GLU A 21 40.87 10.59 63.90
C GLU A 21 41.88 11.75 64.17
N THR A 22 41.60 13.06 64.03
CA THR A 22 40.86 13.92 64.98
C THR A 22 41.00 15.37 64.47
N GLY A 23 39.97 16.19 64.71
CA GLY A 23 39.78 17.49 64.06
C GLY A 23 40.35 18.73 64.76
N LEU A 24 40.45 19.79 63.97
CA LEU A 24 40.46 21.20 64.41
C LEU A 24 39.60 22.02 63.43
N ARG A 25 38.70 22.83 64.00
CA ARG A 25 37.59 23.54 63.34
C ARG A 25 38.08 24.75 62.52
N THR A 26 37.56 24.92 61.31
CA THR A 26 37.58 26.18 60.54
C THR A 26 36.16 26.68 60.25
N ALA A 27 35.95 28.00 60.35
CA ALA A 27 34.68 28.69 60.17
C ALA A 27 34.02 28.47 58.79
N PRO A 28 32.67 28.56 58.67
CA PRO A 28 31.97 28.22 57.43
C PRO A 28 32.00 29.36 56.40
N ARG A 29 32.46 29.06 55.18
CA ARG A 29 32.16 29.84 53.97
C ARG A 29 30.71 29.60 53.55
N LEU A 30 29.93 30.67 53.36
CA LEU A 30 28.60 30.60 52.74
C LEU A 30 28.68 29.90 51.37
N ARG A 31 27.98 28.77 51.24
CA ARG A 31 27.66 28.16 49.94
C ARG A 31 26.38 28.80 49.40
N LEU A 32 26.45 29.39 48.21
CA LEU A 32 25.25 29.74 47.43
C LEU A 32 24.43 28.46 47.14
N PRO A 33 23.09 28.49 47.22
CA PRO A 33 22.27 27.29 47.21
C PRO A 33 22.12 26.68 45.81
N LYS A 34 22.08 25.34 45.74
CA LYS A 34 21.91 24.49 44.54
C LYS A 34 20.60 24.74 43.74
N ARG A 35 19.67 25.56 44.25
CA ARG A 35 18.37 25.88 43.62
C ARG A 35 18.49 26.57 42.26
N GLY A 36 19.52 27.39 42.03
CA GLY A 36 19.65 28.16 40.79
C GLY A 36 20.00 27.34 39.54
N ARG A 37 20.61 26.15 39.68
CA ARG A 37 20.92 25.26 38.54
C ARG A 37 19.72 24.43 38.11
N GLN A 38 18.89 23.99 39.06
CA GLN A 38 17.66 23.25 38.78
C GLN A 38 16.62 24.13 38.07
N LEU A 39 16.40 25.35 38.59
CA LEU A 39 15.48 26.32 37.98
C LEU A 39 15.88 26.75 36.56
N ARG A 40 17.18 26.80 36.25
CA ARG A 40 17.67 27.09 34.88
C ARG A 40 17.46 25.93 33.91
N ALA A 41 17.60 24.69 34.36
CA ALA A 41 17.37 23.52 33.52
C ALA A 41 15.87 23.34 33.22
N GLU A 42 15.02 23.53 34.22
CA GLU A 42 13.55 23.49 34.07
C GLU A 42 13.05 24.62 33.15
N ALA A 43 13.58 25.83 33.30
CA ALA A 43 13.25 26.95 32.40
C ALA A 43 13.75 26.72 30.96
N SER A 44 14.94 26.12 30.79
CA SER A 44 15.47 25.80 29.46
C SER A 44 14.63 24.73 28.77
N GLN A 45 14.18 23.69 29.49
CA GLN A 45 13.30 22.65 28.94
C GLN A 45 11.91 23.19 28.59
N ALA A 46 11.36 24.09 29.40
CA ALA A 46 10.09 24.74 29.10
C ALA A 46 10.17 25.63 27.86
N VAL A 47 11.28 26.36 27.66
CA VAL A 47 11.52 27.17 26.46
C VAL A 47 11.64 26.29 25.21
N THR A 48 12.39 25.19 25.26
CA THR A 48 12.53 24.27 24.13
C THR A 48 11.19 23.61 23.76
N ALA A 49 10.36 23.25 24.75
CA ALA A 49 9.03 22.67 24.48
C ALA A 49 8.06 23.65 23.81
N ILE A 50 8.11 24.94 24.17
CA ILE A 50 7.31 25.99 23.51
C ILE A 50 7.80 26.20 22.08
N GLN A 51 9.11 26.28 21.89
CA GLN A 51 9.73 26.42 20.57
C GLN A 51 9.44 25.23 19.66
N GLU A 52 9.40 24.01 20.21
CA GLU A 52 9.01 22.80 19.48
C GLU A 52 7.57 22.88 18.98
N GLN A 53 6.64 23.33 19.82
CA GLN A 53 5.24 23.54 19.41
C GLN A 53 5.10 24.64 18.34
N GLU A 54 5.88 25.72 18.43
CA GLU A 54 5.87 26.78 17.41
C GLU A 54 6.39 26.29 16.05
N VAL A 55 7.47 25.48 16.05
CA VAL A 55 8.00 24.87 14.82
C VAL A 55 6.99 23.88 14.23
N LEU A 56 6.39 23.01 15.04
CA LEU A 56 5.37 22.08 14.57
C LEU A 56 4.13 22.82 14.02
N GLY A 57 3.65 23.86 14.69
CA GLY A 57 2.53 24.67 14.21
C GLY A 57 2.84 25.44 12.92
N ALA A 58 4.10 25.82 12.69
CA ALA A 58 4.53 26.39 11.41
C ALA A 58 4.50 25.34 10.28
N LEU A 59 4.93 24.10 10.58
CA LEU A 59 4.94 22.98 9.64
C LEU A 59 3.53 22.43 9.33
N GLU A 60 2.56 22.59 10.23
CA GLU A 60 1.14 22.24 9.99
C GLU A 60 0.50 23.00 8.82
N LYS A 61 1.09 24.13 8.39
CA LYS A 61 0.62 24.90 7.22
C LYS A 61 0.90 24.19 5.90
N ILE A 62 1.80 23.21 5.89
CA ILE A 62 2.16 22.44 4.70
C ILE A 62 1.17 21.28 4.58
N ILE A 63 0.30 21.37 3.59
CA ILE A 63 -0.68 20.34 3.29
C ILE A 63 -0.11 19.39 2.26
N ASP A 64 -0.12 18.10 2.59
CA ASP A 64 0.18 17.06 1.62
C ASP A 64 -1.03 16.85 0.70
N PRO A 65 -0.91 17.12 -0.62
CA PRO A 65 -2.02 17.00 -1.56
C PRO A 65 -2.42 15.55 -1.82
N ASP A 66 -1.55 14.58 -1.53
CA ASP A 66 -1.82 13.16 -1.70
C ASP A 66 -2.67 12.61 -0.54
N PHE A 67 -2.46 13.09 0.69
CA PHE A 67 -3.21 12.66 1.89
C PHE A 67 -4.30 13.65 2.32
N ASN A 68 -4.33 14.87 1.77
CA ASN A 68 -5.22 15.96 2.17
C ASN A 68 -5.18 16.25 3.69
N ALA A 69 -3.98 16.13 4.27
CA ALA A 69 -3.70 16.32 5.67
C ALA A 69 -2.35 17.05 5.82
N ASN A 70 -2.09 17.66 6.97
CA ASN A 70 -0.82 18.36 7.16
C ASN A 70 0.35 17.38 7.41
N ILE A 71 1.57 17.81 7.09
CA ILE A 71 2.76 16.94 7.18
C ILE A 71 3.11 16.49 8.61
N VAL A 72 2.61 17.19 9.64
CA VAL A 72 2.80 16.83 11.05
C VAL A 72 1.86 15.69 11.43
N GLU A 73 0.58 15.78 11.07
CA GLU A 73 -0.43 14.72 11.20
C GLU A 73 -0.04 13.47 10.42
N CYS A 74 0.54 13.66 9.22
CA CYS A 74 1.08 12.56 8.42
C CYS A 74 2.36 11.94 9.00
N GLY A 75 2.91 12.55 10.06
CA GLY A 75 4.09 12.07 10.78
C GLY A 75 5.39 12.14 9.98
N PHE A 76 5.48 13.02 8.98
CA PHE A 76 6.66 13.14 8.10
C PHE A 76 7.82 13.86 8.78
N VAL A 77 7.54 14.71 9.78
CA VAL A 77 8.58 15.42 10.53
C VAL A 77 9.24 14.44 11.50
N LYS A 78 10.53 14.19 11.28
CA LYS A 78 11.39 13.32 12.11
C LYS A 78 12.59 14.10 12.63
N ASP A 79 13.13 13.64 13.74
CA ASP A 79 14.41 14.11 14.31
C ASP A 79 14.51 15.65 14.43
N LEU A 80 13.42 16.27 14.90
CA LEU A 80 13.38 17.69 15.19
C LEU A 80 14.36 18.02 16.33
N THR A 81 15.29 18.92 16.04
CA THR A 81 16.30 19.41 16.97
C THR A 81 16.32 20.93 16.95
N ILE A 82 16.33 21.52 18.15
CA ILE A 82 16.28 22.97 18.36
C ILE A 82 17.45 23.35 19.24
N ASP A 83 18.32 24.22 18.74
CA ASP A 83 19.33 24.89 19.54
C ASP A 83 18.84 26.30 19.90
N SER A 84 18.21 26.39 21.08
CA SER A 84 17.67 27.65 21.60
C SER A 84 18.72 28.75 21.81
N ALA A 85 20.02 28.43 21.87
CA ALA A 85 21.08 29.42 22.05
C ALA A 85 21.56 30.04 20.72
N SER A 86 21.52 29.27 19.63
CA SER A 86 21.92 29.74 18.30
C SER A 86 20.73 30.09 17.39
N GLY A 87 19.50 29.70 17.77
CA GLY A 87 18.31 29.86 16.93
C GLY A 87 18.28 28.89 15.75
N LYS A 88 19.09 27.83 15.78
CA LYS A 88 19.14 26.82 14.71
C LYS A 88 18.08 25.75 14.92
N VAL A 89 17.33 25.46 13.86
CA VAL A 89 16.32 24.39 13.81
C VAL A 89 16.72 23.40 12.73
N ALA A 90 16.79 22.12 13.07
CA ALA A 90 17.07 21.05 12.11
C ALA A 90 16.09 19.89 12.26
N PHE A 91 15.55 19.41 11.15
CA PHE A 91 14.62 18.29 11.10
C PHE A 91 14.70 17.55 9.76
N ARG A 92 14.24 16.30 9.78
CA ARG A 92 14.09 15.48 8.58
C ARG A 92 12.63 15.46 8.16
N LEU A 93 12.36 15.68 6.88
CA LEU A 93 11.07 15.40 6.27
C LEU A 93 11.15 14.06 5.54
N GLU A 94 10.51 13.04 6.11
CA GLU A 94 10.45 11.68 5.60
C GLU A 94 9.15 11.49 4.79
N LEU A 95 9.25 11.60 3.47
CA LEU A 95 8.12 11.45 2.54
C LEU A 95 7.74 9.98 2.37
N THR A 96 6.51 9.73 1.96
CA THR A 96 5.98 8.36 1.84
C THR A 96 6.58 7.55 0.70
N THR A 97 7.06 8.24 -0.35
CA THR A 97 7.70 7.62 -1.53
C THR A 97 8.88 8.44 -2.04
N PRO A 98 9.92 7.79 -2.61
CA PRO A 98 11.01 8.47 -3.29
C PRO A 98 10.56 9.24 -4.54
N ALA A 99 9.44 8.81 -5.13
CA ALA A 99 8.93 9.27 -6.42
C ALA A 99 7.98 10.48 -6.31
N CYS A 100 7.89 11.10 -5.13
CA CYS A 100 6.98 12.22 -4.87
C CYS A 100 7.42 13.48 -5.67
N PRO A 101 6.62 13.96 -6.65
CA PRO A 101 7.03 15.04 -7.55
C PRO A 101 7.12 16.41 -6.86
N ILE A 102 6.61 16.53 -5.63
CA ILE A 102 6.52 17.77 -4.84
C ILE A 102 7.61 17.89 -3.76
N LYS A 103 8.63 17.01 -3.77
CA LYS A 103 9.74 17.02 -2.80
C LYS A 103 10.38 18.40 -2.63
N GLY A 104 10.66 19.09 -3.75
CA GLY A 104 11.28 20.42 -3.72
C GLY A 104 10.36 21.51 -3.19
N GLU A 105 9.04 21.36 -3.37
CA GLU A 105 8.07 22.32 -2.86
C GLU A 105 7.95 22.24 -1.34
N PHE A 106 7.94 21.03 -0.78
CA PHE A 106 7.88 20.83 0.67
C PHE A 106 9.14 21.34 1.36
N GLU A 107 10.32 21.11 0.79
CA GLU A 107 11.56 21.65 1.35
C GLU A 107 11.53 23.18 1.39
N ARG A 108 11.07 23.81 0.31
CA ARG A 108 10.96 25.27 0.22
C ARG A 108 9.98 25.83 1.25
N GLN A 109 8.75 25.29 1.30
CA GLN A 109 7.73 25.76 2.25
C GLN A 109 8.15 25.53 3.70
N ALA A 110 8.83 24.42 4.00
CA ALA A 110 9.33 24.13 5.35
C ALA A 110 10.42 25.11 5.78
N ARG A 111 11.34 25.48 4.89
CA ARG A 111 12.34 26.52 5.17
C ARG A 111 11.71 27.90 5.36
N GLU A 112 10.70 28.23 4.56
CA GLU A 112 9.98 29.50 4.64
C GLU A 112 9.19 29.62 5.95
N PHE A 113 8.27 28.69 6.23
CA PHE A 113 7.40 28.80 7.40
C PHE A 113 8.13 28.69 8.74
N VAL A 114 9.19 27.88 8.82
CA VAL A 114 10.02 27.80 10.03
C VAL A 114 10.97 28.99 10.14
N GLY A 115 11.45 29.51 9.02
CA GLY A 115 12.30 30.71 8.98
C GLY A 115 11.59 32.00 9.38
N ASP A 116 10.26 32.06 9.24
CA ASP A 116 9.43 33.20 9.65
C ASP A 116 9.24 33.33 11.18
N LEU A 117 9.70 32.36 11.97
CA LEU A 117 9.66 32.43 13.43
C LEU A 117 10.74 33.40 13.94
N GLU A 118 10.36 34.39 14.78
CA GLU A 118 11.23 35.51 15.18
C GLU A 118 12.56 35.10 15.85
N TRP A 119 12.61 33.92 16.48
CA TRP A 119 13.79 33.42 17.17
C TRP A 119 14.67 32.50 16.31
N VAL A 120 14.23 32.14 15.10
CA VAL A 120 14.95 31.25 14.19
C VAL A 120 15.97 32.03 13.37
N GLN A 121 17.19 31.50 13.27
CA GLN A 121 18.31 32.11 12.55
C GLN A 121 18.81 31.23 11.39
N ASP A 122 18.65 29.91 11.51
CA ASP A 122 19.06 28.94 10.50
C ASP A 122 18.11 27.74 10.51
N VAL A 123 17.73 27.27 9.33
CA VAL A 123 16.83 26.11 9.15
C VAL A 123 17.52 25.07 8.26
N ASP A 124 17.75 23.89 8.82
CA ASP A 124 18.32 22.75 8.10
C ASP A 124 17.27 21.65 7.90
N VAL A 125 16.86 21.46 6.65
CA VAL A 125 15.84 20.47 6.26
C VAL A 125 16.51 19.36 5.49
N THR A 126 16.47 18.15 6.03
CA THR A 126 16.93 16.94 5.31
C THR A 126 15.73 16.22 4.72
N MET A 127 15.69 16.07 3.40
CA MET A 127 14.62 15.34 2.72
C MET A 127 14.97 13.86 2.57
N ASP A 128 14.14 12.98 3.12
CA ASP A 128 14.28 11.52 3.03
C ASP A 128 12.98 10.88 2.54
N ALA A 129 13.03 9.61 2.16
CA ALA A 129 11.85 8.86 1.76
C ALA A 129 11.76 7.55 2.53
N GLN A 130 10.61 7.33 3.16
CA GLN A 130 10.31 6.08 3.83
C GLN A 130 10.37 4.94 2.79
N PRO A 131 11.13 3.86 3.04
CA PRO A 131 11.09 2.71 2.16
C PRO A 131 9.67 2.11 2.20
N PRO A 132 8.99 1.92 1.05
CA PRO A 132 7.66 1.32 1.05
C PRO A 132 7.65 -0.01 1.82
N GLN A 133 6.73 -0.15 2.77
CA GLN A 133 6.51 -1.41 3.47
C GLN A 133 5.68 -2.33 2.59
N PRO A 134 6.05 -3.61 2.39
CA PRO A 134 5.29 -4.53 1.55
C PRO A 134 3.81 -4.59 1.96
N LEU A 135 2.92 -4.26 1.04
CA LEU A 135 1.51 -4.63 1.13
C LEU A 135 1.40 -6.13 0.89
N GLY A 136 1.28 -6.89 1.98
CA GLY A 136 1.06 -8.33 1.96
C GLY A 136 1.01 -8.88 3.40
N PRO A 137 0.44 -10.08 3.62
CA PRO A 137 0.67 -10.80 4.88
C PRO A 137 2.19 -10.94 5.10
N GLU A 138 2.62 -11.01 6.37
CA GLU A 138 4.02 -11.23 6.78
C GLU A 138 4.55 -12.61 6.31
N GLY A 139 4.61 -12.83 5.00
CA GLY A 139 5.26 -13.93 4.34
C GLY A 139 6.45 -13.37 3.58
N GLU A 140 7.63 -13.97 3.78
CA GLU A 140 8.80 -13.63 2.98
C GLU A 140 8.45 -13.75 1.49
N ARG A 141 8.64 -12.65 0.73
CA ARG A 141 8.54 -12.72 -0.73
C ARG A 141 9.53 -13.79 -1.24
N PRO A 142 9.13 -14.64 -2.20
CA PRO A 142 9.97 -15.74 -2.63
C PRO A 142 11.19 -15.25 -3.42
N GLY A 143 12.32 -15.94 -3.25
CA GLY A 143 13.53 -15.79 -4.07
C GLY A 143 13.99 -14.34 -4.28
N GLY A 144 14.18 -13.97 -5.55
CA GLY A 144 14.64 -12.66 -6.00
C GLY A 144 13.71 -11.50 -5.65
N LEU A 145 12.47 -11.77 -5.24
CA LEU A 145 11.51 -10.73 -4.85
C LEU A 145 11.70 -10.23 -3.41
N LYS A 146 12.58 -10.85 -2.62
CA LYS A 146 12.83 -10.50 -1.21
C LYS A 146 13.15 -9.01 -0.99
N LYS A 147 13.85 -8.38 -1.92
CA LYS A 147 14.31 -6.99 -1.84
C LYS A 147 13.51 -6.02 -2.71
N VAL A 148 12.44 -6.50 -3.35
CA VAL A 148 11.48 -5.65 -4.05
C VAL A 148 10.52 -5.10 -3.01
N LYS A 149 10.20 -3.80 -3.01
CA LYS A 149 9.30 -3.17 -2.03
C LYS A 149 7.83 -3.21 -2.46
N ASN A 150 7.53 -2.93 -3.73
CA ASN A 150 6.18 -3.00 -4.28
C ASN A 150 6.14 -3.77 -5.58
N VAL A 151 5.08 -4.55 -5.79
CA VAL A 151 4.83 -5.26 -7.05
C VAL A 151 3.52 -4.76 -7.63
N ILE A 152 3.55 -4.22 -8.85
CA ILE A 152 2.40 -3.66 -9.56
C ILE A 152 2.02 -4.61 -10.68
N ALA A 153 0.79 -5.13 -10.67
CA ALA A 153 0.25 -5.90 -11.78
C ALA A 153 -0.38 -4.96 -12.82
N VAL A 154 0.05 -5.05 -14.08
CA VAL A 154 -0.63 -4.40 -15.21
C VAL A 154 -1.40 -5.45 -15.99
N TYR A 155 -2.72 -5.33 -15.99
CA TYR A 155 -3.62 -6.41 -16.36
C TYR A 155 -4.63 -5.98 -17.42
N SER A 156 -5.03 -6.90 -18.30
CA SER A 156 -6.17 -6.74 -19.18
C SER A 156 -6.88 -8.07 -19.38
N CYS A 157 -8.21 -8.03 -19.56
CA CYS A 157 -8.97 -9.24 -19.88
C CYS A 157 -8.87 -9.65 -21.35
N LYS A 158 -8.46 -8.74 -22.23
CA LYS A 158 -8.36 -8.95 -23.67
C LYS A 158 -6.96 -8.61 -24.17
N GLY A 159 -6.51 -9.35 -25.19
CA GLY A 159 -5.34 -8.99 -25.97
C GLY A 159 -5.61 -7.76 -26.85
N GLY A 160 -4.55 -7.06 -27.26
CA GLY A 160 -4.65 -5.95 -28.22
C GLY A 160 -5.14 -4.61 -27.66
N VAL A 161 -5.42 -4.50 -26.36
CA VAL A 161 -5.83 -3.23 -25.72
C VAL A 161 -4.66 -2.28 -25.40
N GLY A 162 -3.42 -2.69 -25.68
CA GLY A 162 -2.21 -1.92 -25.36
C GLY A 162 -1.71 -2.06 -23.92
N LYS A 163 -2.07 -3.15 -23.22
CA LYS A 163 -1.60 -3.47 -21.86
C LYS A 163 -0.08 -3.38 -21.71
N SER A 164 0.66 -4.05 -22.60
CA SER A 164 2.13 -4.09 -22.54
C SER A 164 2.75 -2.71 -22.78
N MET A 165 2.18 -1.91 -23.69
CA MET A 165 2.59 -0.53 -23.90
C MET A 165 2.39 0.33 -22.64
N VAL A 166 1.25 0.16 -21.95
CA VAL A 166 0.99 0.84 -20.67
C VAL A 166 1.96 0.36 -19.59
N ALA A 167 2.24 -0.94 -19.50
CA ALA A 167 3.17 -1.50 -18.52
C ALA A 167 4.59 -0.95 -18.70
N VAL A 168 5.08 -0.93 -19.94
CA VAL A 168 6.40 -0.38 -20.29
C VAL A 168 6.46 1.10 -19.93
N ASN A 169 5.55 1.93 -20.45
CA ASN A 169 5.60 3.37 -20.19
C ASN A 169 5.40 3.70 -18.69
N LEU A 170 4.57 2.95 -17.96
CA LEU A 170 4.45 3.09 -16.51
C LEU A 170 5.78 2.79 -15.80
N ALA A 171 6.47 1.71 -16.15
CA ALA A 171 7.76 1.35 -15.54
C ALA A 171 8.82 2.45 -15.76
N TYR A 172 8.95 2.96 -16.98
CA TYR A 172 9.89 4.05 -17.28
C TYR A 172 9.49 5.38 -16.66
N THR A 173 8.18 5.64 -16.52
CA THR A 173 7.70 6.83 -15.79
C THR A 173 8.11 6.77 -14.32
N LEU A 174 7.90 5.63 -13.65
CA LEU A 174 8.31 5.46 -12.26
C LEU A 174 9.83 5.62 -12.08
N ALA A 175 10.62 5.17 -13.06
CA ALA A 175 12.07 5.37 -13.06
C ALA A 175 12.45 6.84 -13.25
N GLN A 176 11.79 7.57 -14.15
CA GLN A 176 11.96 9.02 -14.33
C GLN A 176 11.58 9.83 -13.09
N MET A 177 10.61 9.33 -12.31
CA MET A 177 10.26 9.89 -11.00
C MET A 177 11.33 9.59 -9.91
N GLY A 178 12.38 8.83 -10.22
CA GLY A 178 13.53 8.58 -9.34
C GLY A 178 13.50 7.25 -8.60
N ALA A 179 12.56 6.36 -8.91
CA ALA A 179 12.47 5.04 -8.27
C ALA A 179 13.43 4.01 -8.89
N LYS A 180 13.87 3.02 -8.11
CA LYS A 180 14.52 1.82 -8.66
C LYS A 180 13.46 0.88 -9.20
N VAL A 181 13.44 0.67 -10.52
CA VAL A 181 12.35 -0.05 -11.20
C VAL A 181 12.84 -1.28 -11.97
N GLY A 182 12.04 -2.35 -11.90
CA GLY A 182 12.10 -3.47 -12.82
C GLY A 182 10.76 -3.66 -13.55
N ILE A 183 10.81 -4.27 -14.73
CA ILE A 183 9.65 -4.78 -15.45
C ILE A 183 9.84 -6.25 -15.83
N PHE A 184 8.81 -7.05 -15.56
CA PHE A 184 8.72 -8.44 -15.93
C PHE A 184 7.60 -8.66 -16.94
N ASP A 185 7.92 -9.22 -18.09
CA ASP A 185 6.96 -9.65 -19.11
C ASP A 185 6.54 -11.10 -18.85
N ALA A 186 5.32 -11.25 -18.34
CA ALA A 186 4.73 -12.55 -18.02
C ALA A 186 3.88 -13.13 -19.18
N ASP A 187 3.79 -12.43 -20.32
CA ASP A 187 3.07 -12.91 -21.50
C ASP A 187 3.97 -13.78 -22.39
N ILE A 188 4.11 -15.06 -22.02
CA ILE A 188 4.96 -16.01 -22.76
C ILE A 188 4.48 -16.28 -24.20
N TYR A 189 3.17 -16.15 -24.48
CA TYR A 189 2.62 -16.47 -25.80
C TYR A 189 2.74 -15.31 -26.78
N GLY A 190 2.79 -14.07 -26.28
CA GLY A 190 2.96 -12.86 -27.09
C GLY A 190 3.88 -11.86 -26.41
N PRO A 191 5.14 -12.21 -26.13
CA PRO A 191 6.04 -11.34 -25.39
C PRO A 191 6.27 -10.07 -26.20
N SER A 192 5.83 -8.95 -25.65
CA SER A 192 5.86 -7.66 -26.35
C SER A 192 7.01 -6.79 -25.87
N LEU A 193 7.56 -7.07 -24.68
CA LEU A 193 8.65 -6.29 -24.10
C LEU A 193 9.90 -6.22 -25.00
N PRO A 194 10.41 -7.32 -25.61
CA PRO A 194 11.62 -7.27 -26.45
C PRO A 194 11.50 -6.41 -27.71
N THR A 195 10.28 -6.09 -28.14
CA THR A 195 10.03 -5.19 -29.28
C THR A 195 9.94 -3.75 -28.82
N MET A 196 9.33 -3.49 -27.66
CA MET A 196 9.12 -2.15 -27.12
C MET A 196 10.34 -1.52 -26.44
N VAL A 197 11.40 -2.30 -26.22
CA VAL A 197 12.68 -1.82 -25.67
C VAL A 197 13.83 -2.42 -26.47
N ASN A 198 14.90 -1.64 -26.65
CA ASN A 198 16.07 -2.04 -27.45
C ASN A 198 17.36 -2.07 -26.60
N PRO A 199 17.49 -3.00 -25.64
CA PRO A 199 18.74 -3.19 -24.91
C PRO A 199 19.83 -3.78 -25.82
N GLU A 200 21.10 -3.47 -25.50
CA GLU A 200 22.25 -4.07 -26.19
C GLU A 200 22.29 -5.59 -26.01
N LEU A 201 21.99 -6.06 -24.79
CA LEU A 201 21.90 -7.48 -24.46
C LEU A 201 20.44 -7.97 -24.53
N ARG A 202 20.12 -8.82 -25.50
CA ARG A 202 18.77 -9.37 -25.71
C ARG A 202 18.67 -10.88 -25.41
N VAL A 203 19.45 -11.34 -24.43
CA VAL A 203 19.50 -12.74 -24.02
C VAL A 203 19.26 -12.88 -22.53
N LEU A 204 18.59 -13.95 -22.12
CA LEU A 204 18.56 -14.34 -20.71
C LEU A 204 19.91 -14.91 -20.31
N GLU A 205 20.65 -14.17 -19.51
CA GLU A 205 21.89 -14.65 -18.90
C GLU A 205 21.61 -15.22 -17.52
N MET A 206 22.30 -16.32 -17.20
CA MET A 206 22.31 -16.89 -15.85
C MET A 206 23.68 -16.65 -15.24
N ASP A 207 23.70 -16.30 -13.97
CA ASP A 207 24.92 -16.26 -13.18
C ASP A 207 25.51 -17.66 -13.02
N GLU A 208 26.82 -17.79 -13.25
CA GLU A 208 27.50 -19.10 -13.23
C GLU A 208 27.53 -19.74 -11.83
N GLU A 209 27.62 -18.91 -10.78
CA GLU A 209 27.74 -19.37 -9.39
C GLU A 209 26.36 -19.55 -8.73
N THR A 210 25.53 -18.51 -8.79
CA THR A 210 24.24 -18.49 -8.09
C THR A 210 23.11 -19.12 -8.90
N ARG A 211 23.32 -19.34 -10.22
CA ARG A 211 22.29 -19.76 -11.18
C ARG A 211 21.09 -18.79 -11.28
N ALA A 212 21.19 -17.60 -10.68
CA ALA A 212 20.16 -16.58 -10.78
C ALA A 212 20.13 -15.99 -12.20
N ILE A 213 18.95 -15.64 -12.68
CA ILE A 213 18.80 -14.93 -13.96
C ILE A 213 19.23 -13.48 -13.75
N LYS A 214 20.13 -12.97 -14.59
CA LYS A 214 20.56 -11.57 -14.56
C LYS A 214 19.58 -10.73 -15.38
N PRO A 215 18.84 -9.78 -14.78
CA PRO A 215 17.98 -8.90 -15.54
C PRO A 215 18.80 -8.04 -16.51
N THR A 216 18.35 -7.95 -17.75
CA THR A 216 18.88 -6.98 -18.72
C THR A 216 18.58 -5.57 -18.23
N ILE A 217 19.45 -4.60 -18.50
CA ILE A 217 19.21 -3.19 -18.13
C ILE A 217 19.08 -2.35 -19.39
N TYR A 218 18.04 -1.52 -19.45
CA TYR A 218 17.86 -0.50 -20.49
C TYR A 218 17.37 0.80 -19.85
N GLU A 219 18.04 1.93 -20.14
CA GLU A 219 17.66 3.25 -19.63
C GLU A 219 17.39 3.26 -18.10
N GLY A 220 18.19 2.51 -17.33
CA GLY A 220 18.10 2.41 -15.88
C GLY A 220 17.04 1.43 -15.33
N VAL A 221 16.23 0.79 -16.18
CA VAL A 221 15.19 -0.17 -15.78
C VAL A 221 15.67 -1.60 -15.98
N LYS A 222 15.46 -2.47 -14.98
CA LYS A 222 15.73 -3.91 -15.06
C LYS A 222 14.63 -4.64 -15.83
N LEU A 223 14.99 -5.50 -16.77
CA LEU A 223 14.07 -6.17 -17.69
C LEU A 223 14.25 -7.69 -17.60
N VAL A 224 13.14 -8.40 -17.50
CA VAL A 224 13.09 -9.85 -17.69
C VAL A 224 11.89 -10.17 -18.58
N SER A 225 12.12 -10.95 -19.64
CA SER A 225 11.06 -11.46 -20.53
C SER A 225 11.45 -12.83 -21.03
N PHE A 226 10.48 -13.73 -21.17
CA PHE A 226 10.69 -14.98 -21.89
C PHE A 226 11.11 -14.73 -23.34
N GLY A 227 10.73 -13.61 -23.94
CA GLY A 227 11.14 -13.27 -25.31
C GLY A 227 12.65 -13.00 -25.48
N PHE A 228 13.42 -12.90 -24.40
CA PHE A 228 14.90 -12.90 -24.44
C PHE A 228 15.50 -14.31 -24.38
N ALA A 229 14.69 -15.36 -24.16
CA ALA A 229 15.17 -16.74 -24.23
C ALA A 229 15.51 -17.12 -25.68
N ALA A 230 16.55 -17.94 -25.88
CA ALA A 230 16.86 -18.49 -27.20
C ALA A 230 15.65 -19.28 -27.73
N GLN A 231 15.10 -18.85 -28.86
CA GLN A 231 13.88 -19.40 -29.46
C GLN A 231 14.09 -20.87 -29.88
N GLY A 232 13.59 -21.81 -29.08
CA GLY A 232 13.42 -23.22 -29.43
C GLY A 232 11.95 -23.51 -29.71
N SER A 233 11.65 -24.32 -30.72
CA SER A 233 10.30 -24.67 -31.20
C SER A 233 9.49 -25.58 -30.25
N ALA A 234 9.60 -25.39 -28.94
CA ALA A 234 8.90 -26.19 -27.95
C ALA A 234 7.50 -25.60 -27.72
N ILE A 235 6.47 -26.31 -28.18
CA ILE A 235 5.07 -26.02 -27.82
C ILE A 235 4.91 -26.31 -26.32
N MET A 236 4.91 -25.26 -25.51
CA MET A 236 4.73 -25.38 -24.06
C MET A 236 3.24 -25.51 -23.72
N ARG A 237 2.90 -26.46 -22.83
CA ARG A 237 1.53 -26.63 -22.29
C ARG A 237 1.33 -25.79 -21.03
N GLY A 238 0.10 -25.35 -20.76
CA GLY A 238 -0.25 -24.40 -19.69
C GLY A 238 0.48 -24.55 -18.34
N PRO A 239 0.51 -25.72 -17.70
CA PRO A 239 1.21 -25.90 -16.42
C PRO A 239 2.72 -25.67 -16.49
N MET A 240 3.37 -25.97 -17.63
CA MET A 240 4.79 -25.66 -17.84
C MET A 240 5.00 -24.15 -18.03
N VAL A 241 4.06 -23.46 -18.66
CA VAL A 241 4.11 -22.00 -18.83
C VAL A 241 4.03 -21.29 -17.50
N SER A 242 3.09 -21.65 -16.62
CA SER A 242 3.02 -21.08 -15.26
C SER A 242 4.32 -21.31 -14.48
N GLY A 243 4.91 -22.50 -14.58
CA GLY A 243 6.19 -22.83 -13.93
C GLY A 243 7.36 -21.99 -14.45
N VAL A 244 7.46 -21.80 -15.77
CA VAL A 244 8.50 -20.96 -16.38
C VAL A 244 8.33 -19.49 -16.00
N VAL A 245 7.11 -18.95 -16.06
CA VAL A 245 6.83 -17.57 -15.61
C VAL A 245 7.25 -17.38 -14.17
N GLN A 246 6.85 -18.31 -13.29
CA GLN A 246 7.23 -18.28 -11.88
C GLN A 246 8.75 -18.34 -11.70
N GLN A 247 9.42 -19.23 -12.43
CA GLN A 247 10.87 -19.36 -12.37
C GLN A 247 11.57 -18.08 -12.80
N LEU A 248 11.20 -17.50 -13.95
CA LEU A 248 11.77 -16.23 -14.41
C LEU A 248 11.56 -15.11 -13.40
N LEU A 249 10.42 -15.08 -12.73
CA LEU A 249 10.11 -14.04 -11.75
C LEU A 249 10.84 -14.23 -10.42
N VAL A 250 10.92 -15.46 -9.91
CA VAL A 250 11.46 -15.80 -8.58
C VAL A 250 12.97 -16.03 -8.61
N ASP A 251 13.53 -16.56 -9.69
CA ASP A 251 14.97 -16.87 -9.79
C ASP A 251 15.78 -15.71 -10.40
N SER A 252 15.15 -14.61 -10.78
CA SER A 252 15.84 -13.41 -11.25
C SER A 252 16.44 -12.58 -10.12
N ASP A 253 17.67 -12.11 -10.30
CA ASP A 253 18.32 -11.18 -9.38
C ASP A 253 17.85 -9.73 -9.62
N TRP A 254 16.65 -9.44 -9.12
CA TRP A 254 16.08 -8.11 -9.15
C TRP A 254 16.89 -7.09 -8.33
N GLY A 255 17.73 -7.53 -7.39
CA GLY A 255 18.37 -6.64 -6.42
C GLY A 255 17.35 -5.83 -5.62
N GLU A 256 17.72 -4.61 -5.23
CA GLU A 256 16.81 -3.69 -4.52
C GLU A 256 15.99 -2.88 -5.50
N LEU A 257 14.66 -3.06 -5.46
CA LEU A 257 13.71 -2.31 -6.28
C LEU A 257 12.65 -1.65 -5.40
N ASP A 258 12.29 -0.42 -5.72
CA ASP A 258 11.12 0.24 -5.13
C ASP A 258 9.83 -0.29 -5.78
N TYR A 259 9.87 -0.55 -7.10
CA TYR A 259 8.74 -1.07 -7.86
C TYR A 259 9.17 -2.15 -8.85
N LEU A 260 8.41 -3.24 -8.91
CA LEU A 260 8.43 -4.21 -9.99
C LEU A 260 7.09 -4.17 -10.71
N VAL A 261 7.10 -3.79 -11.98
CA VAL A 261 5.92 -3.81 -12.85
C VAL A 261 5.84 -5.18 -13.53
N ILE A 262 4.71 -5.87 -13.41
CA ILE A 262 4.48 -7.14 -14.09
C ILE A 262 3.47 -6.91 -15.20
N ASP A 263 3.86 -7.16 -16.44
CA ASP A 263 2.95 -7.20 -17.59
C ASP A 263 2.27 -8.57 -17.66
N PHE A 264 1.03 -8.66 -17.18
CA PHE A 264 0.31 -9.93 -17.08
C PHE A 264 -0.09 -10.47 -18.46
N PRO A 265 -0.22 -11.79 -18.67
CA PRO A 265 -0.89 -12.31 -19.85
C PRO A 265 -2.38 -11.90 -19.88
N PRO A 266 -2.99 -11.73 -21.06
CA PRO A 266 -4.40 -11.31 -21.16
C PRO A 266 -5.37 -12.42 -20.69
N GLY A 267 -6.51 -12.02 -20.14
CA GLY A 267 -7.61 -12.93 -19.76
C GLY A 267 -7.61 -13.30 -18.28
N THR A 268 -8.45 -14.25 -17.88
CA THR A 268 -8.60 -14.70 -16.47
C THR A 268 -8.22 -16.18 -16.32
N GLY A 269 -7.15 -16.60 -16.98
CA GLY A 269 -6.69 -17.99 -16.98
C GLY A 269 -5.87 -18.37 -15.75
N ASP A 270 -5.40 -19.62 -15.74
CA ASP A 270 -4.67 -20.19 -14.61
C ASP A 270 -3.31 -19.51 -14.37
N VAL A 271 -2.66 -18.98 -15.41
CA VAL A 271 -1.36 -18.29 -15.28
C VAL A 271 -1.52 -17.02 -14.43
N GLN A 272 -2.58 -16.24 -14.64
CA GLN A 272 -2.86 -15.02 -13.90
C GLN A 272 -3.15 -15.30 -12.42
N LEU A 273 -3.96 -16.33 -12.14
CA LEU A 273 -4.26 -16.76 -10.78
C LEU A 273 -3.00 -17.27 -10.08
N THR A 274 -2.20 -18.09 -10.77
CA THR A 274 -0.93 -18.63 -10.25
C THR A 274 0.03 -17.49 -9.88
N LEU A 275 0.18 -16.49 -10.76
CA LEU A 275 1.02 -15.31 -10.51
C LEU A 275 0.59 -14.54 -9.26
N CYS A 276 -0.72 -14.29 -9.12
CA CYS A 276 -1.28 -13.60 -7.95
C CYS A 276 -1.16 -14.41 -6.65
N GLN A 277 -1.18 -15.74 -6.73
CA GLN A 277 -0.99 -16.62 -5.58
C GLN A 277 0.49 -16.76 -5.18
N THR A 278 1.38 -16.68 -6.17
CA THR A 278 2.83 -16.84 -5.96
C THR A 278 3.48 -15.56 -5.45
N VAL A 279 2.98 -14.40 -5.88
CA VAL A 279 3.57 -13.10 -5.58
C VAL A 279 2.58 -12.23 -4.82
N ALA A 280 3.02 -11.70 -3.67
CA ALA A 280 2.28 -10.69 -2.92
C ALA A 280 2.28 -9.36 -3.70
N LEU A 281 1.26 -9.19 -4.54
CA LEU A 281 1.01 -7.98 -5.33
C LEU A 281 0.57 -6.83 -4.42
N SER A 282 1.17 -5.66 -4.62
CA SER A 282 0.86 -4.45 -3.85
C SER A 282 -0.33 -3.69 -4.44
N ALA A 283 -0.48 -3.71 -5.76
CA ALA A 283 -1.58 -3.07 -6.46
C ALA A 283 -1.76 -3.62 -7.88
N ALA A 284 -2.93 -3.40 -8.46
CA ALA A 284 -3.24 -3.68 -9.85
C ALA A 284 -3.67 -2.43 -10.62
N VAL A 285 -3.23 -2.33 -11.88
CA VAL A 285 -3.68 -1.35 -12.88
C VAL A 285 -4.37 -2.11 -14.00
N VAL A 286 -5.64 -1.81 -14.24
CA VAL A 286 -6.45 -2.50 -15.26
C VAL A 286 -6.47 -1.67 -16.55
N VAL A 287 -6.08 -2.28 -17.66
CA VAL A 287 -6.06 -1.67 -18.99
C VAL A 287 -7.21 -2.19 -19.83
N THR A 288 -7.93 -1.27 -20.47
CA THR A 288 -9.12 -1.55 -21.27
C THR A 288 -9.26 -0.58 -22.45
N THR A 289 -10.35 -0.69 -23.20
CA THR A 289 -10.77 0.26 -24.24
C THR A 289 -12.19 0.77 -23.95
N PRO A 290 -12.64 1.90 -24.54
CA PRO A 290 -13.96 2.48 -24.25
C PRO A 290 -15.17 1.65 -24.68
N GLN A 291 -14.96 0.53 -25.39
CA GLN A 291 -16.04 -0.27 -25.93
C GLN A 291 -16.90 -0.79 -24.78
N LYS A 292 -18.24 -0.69 -24.91
CA LYS A 292 -19.18 -1.17 -23.87
C LYS A 292 -18.92 -2.62 -23.45
N LEU A 293 -18.56 -3.50 -24.40
CA LEU A 293 -18.24 -4.89 -24.10
C LEU A 293 -16.99 -5.04 -23.22
N ALA A 294 -16.03 -4.12 -23.32
CA ALA A 294 -14.82 -4.12 -22.51
C ALA A 294 -15.08 -3.71 -21.04
N PHE A 295 -16.21 -3.08 -20.73
CA PHE A 295 -16.60 -2.78 -19.34
C PHE A 295 -16.88 -4.07 -18.53
N ILE A 296 -17.60 -5.03 -19.12
CA ILE A 296 -17.88 -6.33 -18.48
C ILE A 296 -16.57 -7.02 -18.11
N ASP A 297 -15.57 -6.87 -18.97
CA ASP A 297 -14.25 -7.43 -18.77
C ASP A 297 -13.51 -6.71 -17.63
N VAL A 298 -13.50 -5.38 -17.60
CA VAL A 298 -12.93 -4.61 -16.48
C VAL A 298 -13.55 -5.03 -15.14
N ALA A 299 -14.87 -5.15 -15.08
CA ALA A 299 -15.58 -5.60 -13.89
C ALA A 299 -15.13 -7.01 -13.44
N LYS A 300 -14.91 -7.94 -14.38
CA LYS A 300 -14.37 -9.28 -14.07
C LYS A 300 -12.94 -9.20 -13.54
N GLY A 301 -12.08 -8.39 -14.16
CA GLY A 301 -10.69 -8.19 -13.74
C GLY A 301 -10.61 -7.62 -12.32
N ILE A 302 -11.37 -6.57 -12.03
CA ILE A 302 -11.43 -5.96 -10.69
C ILE A 302 -11.89 -6.99 -9.66
N ARG A 303 -12.96 -7.75 -9.94
CA ARG A 303 -13.46 -8.81 -9.04
C ARG A 303 -12.45 -9.96 -8.85
N MET A 304 -11.66 -10.29 -9.86
CA MET A 304 -10.59 -11.30 -9.74
C MET A 304 -9.53 -10.82 -8.74
N PHE A 305 -9.03 -9.59 -8.90
CA PHE A 305 -8.08 -9.02 -7.96
C PHE A 305 -8.67 -8.84 -6.56
N ALA A 306 -9.97 -8.51 -6.45
CA ALA A 306 -10.71 -8.50 -5.19
C ALA A 306 -10.54 -9.80 -4.44
N ARG A 307 -10.94 -10.92 -5.07
CA ARG A 307 -10.87 -12.27 -4.50
C ARG A 307 -9.46 -12.69 -4.09
N LEU A 308 -8.45 -12.07 -4.68
CA LEU A 308 -7.03 -12.33 -4.39
C LEU A 308 -6.44 -11.30 -3.42
N MET A 309 -7.28 -10.43 -2.85
CA MET A 309 -6.91 -9.37 -1.91
C MET A 309 -5.91 -8.36 -2.50
N VAL A 310 -5.92 -8.19 -3.81
CA VAL A 310 -5.07 -7.23 -4.52
C VAL A 310 -5.91 -5.98 -4.82
N PRO A 311 -5.52 -4.80 -4.32
CA PRO A 311 -6.25 -3.58 -4.60
C PRO A 311 -6.03 -3.13 -6.04
N CYS A 312 -7.12 -2.93 -6.78
CA CYS A 312 -7.06 -2.21 -8.04
C CYS A 312 -6.96 -0.72 -7.73
N VAL A 313 -5.90 -0.04 -8.19
CA VAL A 313 -5.63 1.36 -7.84
C VAL A 313 -5.87 2.33 -8.99
N ALA A 314 -5.92 1.84 -10.22
CA ALA A 314 -6.19 2.65 -11.40
C ALA A 314 -6.80 1.82 -12.54
N VAL A 315 -7.61 2.49 -13.37
CA VAL A 315 -8.08 1.95 -14.65
C VAL A 315 -7.60 2.86 -15.77
N VAL A 316 -7.06 2.24 -16.82
CA VAL A 316 -6.56 2.90 -18.02
C VAL A 316 -7.48 2.54 -19.19
N GLU A 317 -8.29 3.50 -19.64
CA GLU A 317 -9.03 3.41 -20.91
C GLU A 317 -8.07 3.86 -22.04
N ASN A 318 -7.38 2.91 -22.65
CA ASN A 318 -6.52 3.16 -23.80
C ASN A 318 -7.35 3.30 -25.08
N MET A 319 -6.76 3.93 -26.11
CA MET A 319 -7.41 4.19 -27.40
C MET A 319 -8.75 4.93 -27.25
N SER A 320 -8.81 5.86 -26.29
CA SER A 320 -10.06 6.50 -25.87
C SER A 320 -10.60 7.50 -26.89
N TYR A 321 -9.70 8.25 -27.49
CA TYR A 321 -10.01 9.33 -28.41
C TYR A 321 -8.82 9.58 -29.32
N PHE A 322 -9.04 10.35 -30.39
CA PHE A 322 -7.96 10.99 -31.14
C PHE A 322 -8.35 12.44 -31.42
N GLU A 323 -7.36 13.28 -31.67
CA GLU A 323 -7.57 14.69 -31.99
C GLU A 323 -7.23 14.94 -33.45
N ALA A 324 -8.18 15.54 -34.19
CA ALA A 324 -8.02 15.92 -35.59
C ALA A 324 -8.80 17.22 -35.82
N ASP A 325 -8.24 18.13 -36.61
CA ASP A 325 -8.87 19.42 -36.95
C ASP A 325 -9.33 20.24 -35.72
N GLY A 326 -8.57 20.17 -34.62
CA GLY A 326 -8.89 20.84 -33.36
C GLY A 326 -10.11 20.27 -32.62
N LYS A 327 -10.57 19.07 -32.99
CA LYS A 327 -11.69 18.37 -32.35
C LYS A 327 -11.28 16.99 -31.84
N ARG A 328 -11.89 16.60 -30.74
CA ARG A 328 -11.72 15.27 -30.15
C ARG A 328 -12.77 14.31 -30.68
N HIS A 329 -12.33 13.19 -31.24
CA HIS A 329 -13.16 12.14 -31.79
C HIS A 329 -13.06 10.88 -30.92
N PHE A 330 -14.20 10.22 -30.69
CA PHE A 330 -14.31 9.03 -29.83
C PHE A 330 -14.70 7.81 -30.67
N PRO A 331 -13.72 7.15 -31.33
CA PRO A 331 -14.02 6.10 -32.31
C PRO A 331 -14.78 4.90 -31.71
N PHE A 332 -14.61 4.66 -30.41
CA PHE A 332 -15.26 3.56 -29.68
C PHE A 332 -16.34 4.04 -28.70
N GLY A 333 -16.74 5.32 -28.79
CA GLY A 333 -17.64 5.96 -27.84
C GLY A 333 -16.92 6.53 -26.61
N LYS A 334 -17.68 7.13 -25.69
CA LYS A 334 -17.14 7.88 -24.54
C LYS A 334 -16.60 7.00 -23.39
N GLY A 335 -16.76 5.68 -23.48
CA GLY A 335 -16.37 4.75 -22.43
C GLY A 335 -17.44 4.49 -21.39
N SER A 336 -17.09 3.68 -20.39
CA SER A 336 -17.94 3.36 -19.23
C SER A 336 -17.29 3.79 -17.91
N GLY A 337 -16.32 4.71 -17.98
CA GLY A 337 -15.55 5.20 -16.84
C GLY A 337 -16.37 5.65 -15.63
N GLU A 338 -17.43 6.43 -15.83
CA GLU A 338 -18.32 6.89 -14.74
C GLU A 338 -18.93 5.72 -13.96
N ARG A 339 -19.28 4.65 -14.68
CA ARG A 339 -19.82 3.43 -14.08
C ARG A 339 -18.76 2.64 -13.31
N ILE A 340 -17.49 2.70 -13.73
CA ILE A 340 -16.38 2.08 -12.98
C ILE A 340 -16.20 2.78 -11.64
N VAL A 341 -16.27 4.11 -11.62
CA VAL A 341 -16.21 4.90 -10.38
C VAL A 341 -17.40 4.54 -9.47
N GLN A 342 -18.61 4.51 -10.01
CA GLN A 342 -19.83 4.21 -9.24
C GLN A 342 -19.86 2.77 -8.70
N ASP A 343 -19.55 1.78 -9.54
CA ASP A 343 -19.69 0.36 -9.18
C ASP A 343 -18.53 -0.15 -8.31
N PHE A 344 -17.34 0.48 -8.38
CA PHE A 344 -16.12 -0.04 -7.73
C PHE A 344 -15.35 0.98 -6.87
N GLY A 345 -15.79 2.25 -6.78
CA GLY A 345 -15.12 3.29 -5.99
C GLY A 345 -13.74 3.71 -6.53
N LEU A 346 -13.42 3.37 -7.77
CA LEU A 346 -12.09 3.62 -8.37
C LEU A 346 -12.02 5.01 -9.00
N ASN A 347 -11.55 6.00 -8.24
CA ASN A 347 -11.47 7.39 -8.69
C ASN A 347 -10.34 7.67 -9.71
N ASN A 348 -9.38 6.77 -9.86
CA ASN A 348 -8.23 6.92 -10.73
C ASN A 348 -8.48 6.31 -12.12
N LEU A 349 -9.21 7.05 -12.95
CA LEU A 349 -9.47 6.70 -14.35
C LEU A 349 -8.63 7.57 -15.30
N PHE A 350 -7.78 6.93 -16.09
CA PHE A 350 -6.92 7.61 -17.07
C PHE A 350 -7.34 7.25 -18.49
N LYS A 351 -7.48 8.26 -19.35
CA LYS A 351 -7.87 8.09 -20.76
C LYS A 351 -6.73 8.45 -21.68
N PHE A 352 -6.19 7.45 -22.39
CA PHE A 352 -5.09 7.64 -23.32
C PHE A 352 -5.59 7.78 -24.77
N PRO A 353 -5.02 8.71 -25.54
CA PRO A 353 -5.41 8.90 -26.93
C PRO A 353 -4.81 7.84 -27.86
N ILE A 354 -5.35 7.77 -29.08
CA ILE A 354 -4.73 7.14 -30.23
C ILE A 354 -3.86 8.21 -30.89
N VAL A 355 -2.54 8.10 -30.73
CA VAL A 355 -1.56 8.99 -31.38
C VAL A 355 -0.49 8.18 -32.10
N PRO A 356 -0.03 8.63 -33.30
CA PRO A 356 0.99 7.92 -34.06
C PRO A 356 2.29 7.72 -33.27
N ASP A 357 2.74 8.75 -32.56
CA ASP A 357 4.00 8.74 -31.81
C ASP A 357 4.06 7.60 -30.77
N LEU A 358 2.92 7.27 -30.15
CA LEU A 358 2.84 6.20 -29.16
C LEU A 358 2.99 4.81 -29.80
N SER A 359 2.49 4.64 -31.03
CA SER A 359 2.70 3.42 -31.82
C SER A 359 4.15 3.33 -32.28
N LEU A 360 4.69 4.41 -32.85
CA LEU A 360 6.06 4.46 -33.36
C LEU A 360 7.09 4.17 -32.26
N ALA A 361 6.95 4.81 -31.09
CA ALA A 361 7.80 4.55 -29.94
C ALA A 361 7.81 3.07 -29.50
N SER A 362 6.66 2.40 -29.61
CA SER A 362 6.54 0.97 -29.28
C SER A 362 7.22 0.08 -30.33
N ASP A 363 7.25 0.49 -31.59
CA ASP A 363 7.84 -0.26 -32.71
C ASP A 363 9.36 -0.02 -32.84
N ASP A 364 9.82 1.19 -32.53
CA ASP A 364 11.23 1.60 -32.60
C ASP A 364 12.06 1.12 -31.39
N GLY A 365 11.40 0.54 -30.38
CA GLY A 365 12.05 -0.04 -29.21
C GLY A 365 12.57 1.01 -28.22
N ARG A 366 11.95 2.20 -28.18
CA ARG A 366 12.22 3.24 -27.18
C ARG A 366 10.88 3.77 -26.64
N PRO A 367 10.56 3.57 -25.34
CA PRO A 367 9.28 3.99 -24.76
C PRO A 367 8.99 5.49 -24.97
N LEU A 368 7.73 5.85 -25.25
CA LEU A 368 7.34 7.23 -25.55
C LEU A 368 7.71 8.20 -24.42
N VAL A 369 7.54 7.78 -23.17
CA VAL A 369 7.90 8.62 -22.01
C VAL A 369 9.39 8.95 -21.94
N VAL A 370 10.24 8.09 -22.52
CA VAL A 370 11.69 8.31 -22.64
C VAL A 370 12.01 9.18 -23.85
N ASP A 371 11.32 8.98 -24.97
CA ASP A 371 11.57 9.70 -26.22
C ASP A 371 11.02 11.14 -26.21
N ASN A 372 9.82 11.33 -25.67
CA ASN A 372 9.14 12.62 -25.54
C ASN A 372 8.65 12.86 -24.10
N PRO A 373 9.54 13.13 -23.13
CA PRO A 373 9.18 13.22 -21.71
C PRO A 373 8.23 14.38 -21.39
N MET A 374 8.23 15.45 -22.19
CA MET A 374 7.39 16.63 -21.97
C MET A 374 6.06 16.61 -22.75
N GLY A 375 5.83 15.57 -23.56
CA GLY A 375 4.63 15.43 -24.37
C GLY A 375 3.36 15.18 -23.54
N ASP A 376 2.20 15.48 -24.12
CA ASP A 376 0.90 15.35 -23.45
C ASP A 376 0.63 13.93 -22.94
N VAL A 377 0.98 12.92 -23.73
CA VAL A 377 0.83 11.51 -23.33
C VAL A 377 1.78 11.15 -22.19
N SER A 378 3.01 11.68 -22.20
CA SER A 378 3.98 11.46 -21.11
C SER A 378 3.56 12.14 -19.82
N ARG A 379 2.92 13.31 -19.90
CA ARG A 379 2.27 13.94 -18.74
C ARG A 379 1.14 13.07 -18.19
N ALA A 380 0.29 12.51 -19.04
CA ALA A 380 -0.76 11.57 -18.60
C ALA A 380 -0.18 10.30 -17.95
N PHE A 381 0.95 9.77 -18.45
CA PHE A 381 1.67 8.69 -17.78
C PHE A 381 2.26 9.13 -16.44
N THR A 382 2.81 10.34 -16.35
CA THR A 382 3.31 10.91 -15.08
C THR A 382 2.20 11.02 -14.04
N GLU A 383 1.01 11.47 -14.43
CA GLU A 383 -0.17 11.50 -13.57
C GLU A 383 -0.62 10.10 -13.13
N LEU A 384 -0.61 9.12 -14.05
CA LEU A 384 -0.89 7.71 -13.74
C LEU A 384 0.14 7.16 -12.74
N GLY A 385 1.43 7.40 -12.97
CA GLY A 385 2.52 6.98 -12.09
C GLY A 385 2.36 7.57 -10.69
N ALA A 386 2.13 8.88 -10.59
CA ALA A 386 1.88 9.56 -9.32
C ALA A 386 0.65 9.00 -8.59
N ALA A 387 -0.45 8.75 -9.30
CA ALA A 387 -1.64 8.15 -8.70
C ALA A 387 -1.39 6.74 -8.16
N VAL A 388 -0.72 5.89 -8.94
CA VAL A 388 -0.36 4.52 -8.50
C VAL A 388 0.53 4.55 -7.26
N VAL A 389 1.56 5.41 -7.27
CA VAL A 389 2.48 5.60 -6.14
C VAL A 389 1.73 6.06 -4.89
N ARG A 390 0.89 7.10 -5.02
CA ARG A 390 0.05 7.63 -3.93
C ARG A 390 -0.85 6.55 -3.35
N GLU A 391 -1.58 5.82 -4.19
CA GLU A 391 -2.51 4.81 -3.70
C GLU A 391 -1.78 3.68 -2.99
N ILE A 392 -0.64 3.20 -3.50
CA ILE A 392 0.19 2.22 -2.80
C ILE A 392 0.61 2.74 -1.42
N SER A 393 1.04 3.99 -1.31
CA SER A 393 1.41 4.59 -0.01
C SER A 393 0.22 4.74 0.94
N LYS A 394 -0.94 5.16 0.44
CA LYS A 394 -2.18 5.20 1.23
C LYS A 394 -2.54 3.81 1.73
N LEU A 395 -2.48 2.79 0.88
CA LEU A 395 -2.77 1.42 1.26
C LEU A 395 -1.82 0.92 2.37
N GLN A 396 -0.54 1.33 2.34
CA GLN A 396 0.46 1.00 3.37
C GLN A 396 0.25 1.72 4.69
N LYS A 397 -0.19 2.99 4.64
CA LYS A 397 -0.35 3.85 5.83
C LYS A 397 -1.77 3.85 6.40
N ALA A 398 -2.75 3.45 5.61
CA ALA A 398 -4.14 3.44 6.05
C ALA A 398 -4.28 2.48 7.23
N PRO A 399 -4.98 2.87 8.31
CA PRO A 399 -5.46 1.89 9.28
C PRO A 399 -6.26 0.86 8.48
N LYS A 400 -5.84 -0.41 8.55
CA LYS A 400 -6.48 -1.48 7.77
C LYS A 400 -7.98 -1.45 8.08
N ASN A 401 -8.80 -1.42 7.03
CA ASN A 401 -10.25 -1.56 7.20
C ASN A 401 -10.50 -2.93 7.84
N THR A 402 -10.96 -2.94 9.08
CA THR A 402 -11.25 -4.19 9.77
C THR A 402 -12.75 -4.36 9.82
N VAL A 403 -13.24 -5.35 9.09
CA VAL A 403 -14.59 -5.90 9.28
C VAL A 403 -14.41 -7.28 9.86
N ARG A 404 -14.89 -7.49 11.08
CA ARG A 404 -14.90 -8.79 11.74
C ARG A 404 -16.31 -9.08 12.22
N TYR A 405 -16.68 -10.35 12.26
CA TYR A 405 -17.90 -10.77 12.93
C TYR A 405 -17.60 -11.10 14.39
N ASP A 406 -18.28 -10.42 15.30
CA ASP A 406 -18.21 -10.69 16.73
C ASP A 406 -19.36 -11.62 17.13
N LYS A 407 -19.01 -12.86 17.49
CA LYS A 407 -20.00 -13.90 17.80
C LYS A 407 -20.78 -13.61 19.08
N ASP A 408 -20.15 -12.93 20.03
CA ASP A 408 -20.78 -12.60 21.30
C ASP A 408 -21.78 -11.47 21.09
N LEU A 409 -21.41 -10.43 20.33
CA LEU A 409 -22.33 -9.33 20.00
C LEU A 409 -23.36 -9.67 18.90
N LYS A 410 -23.19 -10.81 18.23
CA LYS A 410 -23.93 -11.20 17.01
C LYS A 410 -24.01 -10.03 16.02
N ALA A 411 -22.88 -9.37 15.78
CA ALA A 411 -22.79 -8.15 14.98
C ALA A 411 -21.46 -8.06 14.23
N PHE A 412 -21.45 -7.35 13.11
CA PHE A 412 -20.20 -6.94 12.48
C PHE A 412 -19.59 -5.77 13.24
N VAL A 413 -18.31 -5.87 13.55
CA VAL A 413 -17.50 -4.77 14.08
C VAL A 413 -16.68 -4.22 12.93
N VAL A 414 -16.93 -2.96 12.61
CA VAL A 414 -16.36 -2.28 11.43
C VAL A 414 -15.51 -1.10 11.88
N ARG A 415 -14.31 -1.00 11.31
CA ARG A 415 -13.43 0.17 11.43
C ARG A 415 -13.05 0.63 10.03
N LEU A 416 -13.35 1.88 9.71
CA LEU A 416 -13.04 2.53 8.43
C LEU A 416 -12.16 3.77 8.65
N PRO A 417 -11.36 4.20 7.65
CA PRO A 417 -10.48 5.36 7.75
C PRO A 417 -11.32 6.64 7.76
N GLY A 418 -11.04 7.56 8.70
CA GLY A 418 -11.79 8.81 8.89
C GLY A 418 -12.67 8.81 10.15
N ASP A 419 -13.11 7.64 10.62
CA ASP A 419 -13.71 7.47 11.96
C ASP A 419 -12.56 7.19 12.95
N ILE A 420 -11.86 8.25 13.37
CA ILE A 420 -10.74 8.17 14.32
C ILE A 420 -11.22 7.46 15.60
N ASP A 421 -10.66 6.27 15.83
CA ASP A 421 -10.81 5.42 17.02
C ASP A 421 -12.23 4.96 17.42
N LYS A 422 -13.20 4.98 16.50
CA LYS A 422 -14.53 4.40 16.74
C LYS A 422 -14.83 3.24 15.81
N GLU A 423 -14.78 2.03 16.36
CA GLU A 423 -15.49 0.89 15.78
C GLU A 423 -16.99 1.18 15.82
N PHE A 424 -17.72 0.82 14.76
CA PHE A 424 -19.17 0.81 14.76
C PHE A 424 -19.71 -0.59 14.49
N LEU A 425 -20.94 -0.83 14.93
CA LEU A 425 -21.60 -2.12 14.82
C LEU A 425 -22.60 -2.11 13.68
N LEU A 426 -22.65 -3.18 12.90
CA LEU A 426 -23.68 -3.41 11.89
C LEU A 426 -24.41 -4.72 12.15
N ASP A 427 -25.73 -4.70 11.91
CA ASP A 427 -26.55 -5.90 11.98
C ASP A 427 -26.30 -6.79 10.74
N PRO A 428 -26.03 -8.10 10.94
CA PRO A 428 -25.79 -9.01 9.82
C PRO A 428 -26.94 -9.09 8.80
N ALA A 429 -28.20 -9.05 9.24
CA ALA A 429 -29.35 -9.08 8.34
C ALA A 429 -29.41 -7.79 7.50
N VAL A 430 -29.07 -6.64 8.08
CA VAL A 430 -28.97 -5.36 7.36
C VAL A 430 -27.88 -5.42 6.29
N VAL A 431 -26.69 -5.93 6.63
CA VAL A 431 -25.60 -6.11 5.65
C VAL A 431 -26.02 -7.06 4.53
N ARG A 432 -26.64 -8.20 4.85
CA ARG A 432 -27.11 -9.19 3.87
C ARG A 432 -28.19 -8.65 2.94
N ARG A 433 -29.15 -7.88 3.48
CA ARG A 433 -30.25 -7.28 2.73
C ARG A 433 -29.77 -6.21 1.77
N ASN A 434 -28.68 -5.51 2.07
CA ASN A 434 -28.13 -4.45 1.23
C ASN A 434 -27.10 -4.95 0.20
N ASP A 435 -27.14 -6.24 -0.17
CA ASP A 435 -26.30 -6.76 -1.24
C ASP A 435 -26.62 -6.11 -2.60
N THR A 436 -25.58 -5.59 -3.26
CA THR A 436 -25.67 -4.94 -4.58
C THR A 436 -25.12 -5.81 -5.72
N SER A 437 -24.88 -7.09 -5.47
CA SER A 437 -24.27 -7.98 -6.45
C SER A 437 -25.22 -8.28 -7.62
N ALA A 438 -24.65 -8.71 -8.76
CA ALA A 438 -25.41 -9.11 -9.95
C ALA A 438 -26.37 -10.31 -9.70
N SER A 439 -26.14 -11.07 -8.63
CA SER A 439 -27.07 -12.12 -8.19
C SER A 439 -28.35 -11.55 -7.54
N SER A 440 -28.29 -10.33 -7.02
CA SER A 440 -29.37 -9.69 -6.26
C SER A 440 -30.06 -8.57 -7.02
N ILE A 441 -29.51 -8.14 -8.16
CA ILE A 441 -30.06 -7.08 -9.02
C ILE A 441 -30.19 -7.59 -10.45
N ASN A 442 -31.38 -7.47 -11.04
CA ASN A 442 -31.61 -7.82 -12.43
C ASN A 442 -30.88 -6.83 -13.36
N GLU A 443 -29.94 -7.33 -14.17
CA GLU A 443 -29.07 -6.52 -15.03
C GLU A 443 -29.82 -5.68 -16.09
N TRP A 444 -31.07 -6.02 -16.41
CA TRP A 444 -31.87 -5.37 -17.46
C TRP A 444 -32.89 -4.38 -16.91
N THR A 445 -33.37 -4.59 -15.69
CA THR A 445 -34.40 -3.74 -15.06
C THR A 445 -33.88 -2.89 -13.92
N GLY A 446 -32.72 -3.25 -13.34
CA GLY A 446 -32.18 -2.63 -12.13
C GLY A 446 -32.98 -2.95 -10.85
N GLU A 447 -33.99 -3.82 -10.95
CA GLU A 447 -34.82 -4.21 -9.81
C GLU A 447 -34.10 -5.23 -8.93
N LYS A 448 -34.23 -5.05 -7.62
CA LYS A 448 -33.72 -5.95 -6.61
C LYS A 448 -34.52 -7.25 -6.66
N THR A 449 -33.86 -8.35 -7.04
CA THR A 449 -34.47 -9.68 -7.15
C THR A 449 -34.72 -10.29 -5.76
N LEU A 450 -34.00 -9.81 -4.76
CA LEU A 450 -34.00 -10.32 -3.39
C LEU A 450 -35.04 -9.58 -2.55
N ARG A 451 -36.03 -10.30 -1.99
CA ARG A 451 -37.02 -9.71 -1.08
C ARG A 451 -36.45 -9.74 0.34
N ASP A 452 -36.57 -8.64 1.06
CA ASP A 452 -36.01 -8.53 2.41
C ASP A 452 -36.56 -9.59 3.39
N SER A 453 -37.79 -10.09 3.13
CA SER A 453 -38.44 -11.18 3.87
C SER A 453 -37.78 -12.56 3.69
N ASP A 454 -36.96 -12.74 2.66
CA ASP A 454 -36.28 -14.01 2.39
C ASP A 454 -35.00 -14.17 3.23
N ILE A 455 -34.57 -13.13 3.95
CA ILE A 455 -33.37 -13.13 4.79
C ILE A 455 -33.77 -13.18 6.28
N PRO A 456 -33.38 -14.24 7.01
CA PRO A 456 -33.61 -14.34 8.45
C PRO A 456 -32.93 -13.20 9.23
N ASP A 457 -33.59 -12.71 10.29
CA ASP A 457 -33.03 -11.67 11.17
C ASP A 457 -31.82 -12.17 11.99
N ASP A 458 -31.68 -13.48 12.16
CA ASP A 458 -30.60 -14.13 12.90
C ASP A 458 -29.47 -14.66 12.01
N ILE A 459 -29.47 -14.32 10.71
CA ILE A 459 -28.44 -14.76 9.78
C ILE A 459 -27.05 -14.35 10.26
N ALA A 460 -26.09 -15.27 10.20
CA ALA A 460 -24.70 -14.99 10.55
C ALA A 460 -23.76 -15.33 9.39
N PRO A 461 -22.59 -14.66 9.31
CA PRO A 461 -21.55 -15.05 8.37
C PRO A 461 -20.84 -16.33 8.85
N GLU A 462 -20.52 -17.19 7.90
CA GLU A 462 -19.59 -18.30 8.08
C GLU A 462 -18.14 -17.80 8.08
N SER A 463 -17.80 -16.87 7.17
CA SER A 463 -16.49 -16.23 7.14
C SER A 463 -16.54 -14.79 6.62
N VAL A 464 -15.56 -14.01 7.04
CA VAL A 464 -15.42 -12.58 6.70
C VAL A 464 -13.97 -12.34 6.32
N ASN A 465 -13.73 -12.06 5.05
CA ASN A 465 -12.39 -11.92 4.50
C ASN A 465 -12.24 -10.55 3.83
N PRO A 466 -11.30 -9.69 4.24
CA PRO A 466 -11.03 -8.42 3.55
C PRO A 466 -10.71 -8.65 2.06
N LEU A 467 -11.16 -7.76 1.18
CA LEU A 467 -10.82 -7.74 -0.25
C LEU A 467 -10.10 -6.43 -0.58
N GLY A 468 -8.83 -6.33 -0.19
CA GLY A 468 -8.06 -5.10 -0.29
C GLY A 468 -8.64 -3.99 0.60
N ASN A 469 -8.61 -2.74 0.13
CA ASN A 469 -9.04 -1.58 0.91
C ASN A 469 -10.40 -1.02 0.49
N TYR A 470 -11.14 -1.71 -0.39
CA TYR A 470 -12.41 -1.21 -0.92
C TYR A 470 -13.62 -2.10 -0.58
N ALA A 471 -13.43 -3.38 -0.23
CA ALA A 471 -14.53 -4.26 0.10
C ALA A 471 -14.16 -5.37 1.10
N VAL A 472 -15.18 -6.05 1.61
CA VAL A 472 -15.07 -7.29 2.36
C VAL A 472 -15.91 -8.38 1.67
N GLN A 473 -15.36 -9.59 1.63
CA GLN A 473 -16.09 -10.79 1.24
C GLN A 473 -16.75 -11.41 2.46
N ILE A 474 -18.03 -11.70 2.36
CA ILE A 474 -18.80 -12.35 3.42
C ILE A 474 -19.40 -13.62 2.83
N LEU A 475 -18.98 -14.77 3.36
CA LEU A 475 -19.65 -16.04 3.12
C LEU A 475 -20.71 -16.21 4.21
N TRP A 476 -21.95 -16.37 3.80
CA TRP A 476 -23.10 -16.48 4.68
C TRP A 476 -23.51 -17.93 4.91
N GLN A 477 -24.20 -18.19 6.02
CA GLN A 477 -24.73 -19.52 6.35
C GLN A 477 -25.76 -20.06 5.35
N ASP A 478 -26.40 -19.19 4.58
CA ASP A 478 -27.27 -19.56 3.44
C ASP A 478 -26.46 -19.94 2.18
N ASN A 479 -25.14 -20.08 2.32
CA ASN A 479 -24.17 -20.37 1.27
C ASN A 479 -24.06 -19.25 0.21
N PHE A 480 -24.57 -18.05 0.52
CA PHE A 480 -24.42 -16.87 -0.33
C PHE A 480 -23.05 -16.23 -0.15
N ASN A 481 -22.46 -15.77 -1.26
CA ASN A 481 -21.15 -15.13 -1.27
C ASN A 481 -21.31 -13.65 -1.65
N GLN A 482 -21.28 -12.79 -0.65
CA GLN A 482 -21.46 -11.35 -0.79
C GLN A 482 -20.12 -10.63 -0.86
N VAL A 483 -20.02 -9.63 -1.73
CA VAL A 483 -18.92 -8.65 -1.75
C VAL A 483 -19.51 -7.31 -1.36
N ALA A 484 -19.22 -6.85 -0.15
CA ALA A 484 -19.71 -5.58 0.36
C ALA A 484 -18.60 -4.52 0.31
N ALA A 485 -18.82 -3.44 -0.45
CA ALA A 485 -17.90 -2.31 -0.48
C ALA A 485 -17.86 -1.61 0.90
N TYR A 486 -16.70 -1.11 1.31
CA TYR A 486 -16.57 -0.41 2.59
C TYR A 486 -17.40 0.88 2.62
N ASP A 487 -17.52 1.58 1.49
CA ASP A 487 -18.38 2.77 1.37
C ASP A 487 -19.84 2.42 1.60
N LEU A 488 -20.32 1.30 1.03
CA LEU A 488 -21.65 0.77 1.31
C LEU A 488 -21.83 0.50 2.80
N LEU A 489 -20.87 -0.19 3.43
CA LEU A 489 -20.93 -0.50 4.87
C LEU A 489 -20.94 0.77 5.75
N ALA A 490 -20.30 1.86 5.31
CA ALA A 490 -20.28 3.13 6.02
C ALA A 490 -21.66 3.82 6.07
N GLU A 491 -22.49 3.59 5.05
CA GLU A 491 -23.82 4.18 4.87
C GLU A 491 -24.94 3.36 5.53
N LEU A 492 -24.67 2.11 5.93
CA LEU A 492 -25.66 1.24 6.57
C LEU A 492 -26.04 1.74 7.97
N GLU A 493 -27.27 1.40 8.38
CA GLU A 493 -27.78 1.72 9.72
C GLU A 493 -26.91 1.07 10.80
N ARG A 494 -26.36 1.92 11.68
CA ARG A 494 -25.44 1.51 12.75
C ARG A 494 -26.24 1.02 13.96
N LEU A 495 -25.81 -0.10 14.53
CA LEU A 495 -26.33 -0.58 15.82
C LEU A 495 -25.76 0.26 16.97
N ASP A 496 -26.60 0.51 17.97
CA ASP A 496 -26.21 1.08 19.25
C ASP A 496 -25.49 0.00 20.09
N PRO A 497 -24.20 0.19 20.44
CA PRO A 497 -23.43 -0.80 21.20
C PRO A 497 -24.01 -1.18 22.56
N GLU A 498 -24.66 -0.24 23.25
CA GLU A 498 -25.23 -0.51 24.57
C GLU A 498 -26.51 -1.32 24.45
N LYS A 499 -27.40 -0.94 23.51
CA LYS A 499 -28.63 -1.69 23.25
C LYS A 499 -28.34 -3.10 22.77
N ARG A 500 -27.38 -3.27 21.86
CA ARG A 500 -27.07 -4.61 21.32
C ARG A 500 -26.54 -5.55 22.40
N ARG A 501 -25.70 -5.05 23.32
CA ARG A 501 -25.24 -5.85 24.47
C ARG A 501 -26.40 -6.26 25.37
N ALA A 502 -27.37 -5.39 25.60
CA ALA A 502 -28.56 -5.70 26.38
C ALA A 502 -29.46 -6.75 25.70
N GLU A 503 -29.70 -6.63 24.39
CA GLU A 503 -30.50 -7.59 23.61
C GLU A 503 -29.87 -8.99 23.58
N VAL A 504 -28.55 -9.08 23.45
CA VAL A 504 -27.83 -10.35 23.49
C VAL A 504 -27.92 -10.97 24.88
N ALA A 505 -27.74 -10.17 25.94
CA ALA A 505 -27.80 -10.65 27.32
C ALA A 505 -29.20 -11.18 27.71
N ASP A 506 -30.25 -10.63 27.12
CA ASP A 506 -31.64 -11.05 27.36
C ASP A 506 -32.09 -12.20 26.43
N SER A 507 -31.17 -12.71 25.58
CA SER A 507 -31.50 -13.78 24.64
C SER A 507 -31.61 -15.16 25.33
N PRO A 508 -32.61 -15.99 25.00
CA PRO A 508 -32.87 -17.27 25.68
C PRO A 508 -31.69 -18.26 25.70
N GLN A 509 -30.79 -18.16 24.71
CA GLN A 509 -29.65 -19.06 24.52
C GLN A 509 -28.52 -18.86 25.56
N GLN A 510 -28.35 -17.65 26.12
CA GLN A 510 -27.38 -17.43 27.21
C GLN A 510 -27.96 -17.83 28.58
N GLN A 511 -29.26 -17.64 28.80
CA GLN A 511 -29.93 -18.09 30.02
C GLN A 511 -29.87 -19.62 30.17
N GLU A 512 -29.97 -20.39 29.08
CA GLU A 512 -29.77 -21.85 29.11
C GLU A 512 -28.31 -22.27 29.41
N GLY A 513 -27.32 -21.50 28.96
CA GLY A 513 -25.90 -21.74 29.23
C GLY A 513 -25.50 -21.46 30.69
N GLU A 514 -26.09 -20.44 31.32
CA GLU A 514 -25.91 -20.17 32.75
C GLU A 514 -26.65 -21.18 33.63
N LEU A 515 -27.85 -21.62 33.23
CA LEU A 515 -28.59 -22.67 33.92
C LEU A 515 -27.84 -24.02 33.90
N THR A 516 -27.21 -24.38 32.78
CA THR A 516 -26.42 -25.62 32.67
C THR A 516 -25.10 -25.57 33.46
N ASN A 517 -24.44 -24.42 33.54
CA ASN A 517 -23.27 -24.24 34.40
C ASN A 517 -23.62 -24.22 35.89
N ALA A 518 -24.71 -23.57 36.28
CA ALA A 518 -25.20 -23.59 37.67
C ALA A 518 -25.60 -25.01 38.11
N GLN A 519 -26.24 -25.80 37.24
CA GLN A 519 -26.58 -27.20 37.53
C GLN A 519 -25.33 -28.09 37.67
N ARG A 520 -24.29 -27.89 36.85
CA ARG A 520 -23.02 -28.61 36.98
C ARG A 520 -22.26 -28.28 38.27
N ILE A 521 -22.29 -27.02 38.72
CA ILE A 521 -21.65 -26.61 39.98
C ILE A 521 -22.34 -27.27 41.18
N VAL A 522 -23.68 -27.41 41.15
CA VAL A 522 -24.45 -28.08 42.21
C VAL A 522 -24.22 -29.60 42.24
N GLU A 523 -24.07 -30.27 41.10
CA GLU A 523 -23.74 -31.70 41.05
C GLU A 523 -22.33 -32.00 41.56
N THR A 524 -21.36 -31.12 41.28
CA THR A 524 -19.97 -31.28 41.71
C THR A 524 -19.81 -31.06 43.22
N ALA A 525 -20.61 -30.17 43.82
CA ALA A 525 -20.63 -29.93 45.27
C ALA A 525 -21.29 -31.09 46.06
N ASN A 526 -22.29 -31.76 45.48
CA ASN A 526 -22.97 -32.89 46.14
C ASN A 526 -22.17 -34.20 46.10
N THR A 527 -21.19 -34.34 45.21
CA THR A 527 -20.32 -35.53 45.14
C THR A 527 -19.10 -35.45 46.06
N THR A 528 -18.70 -34.26 46.53
CA THR A 528 -17.57 -34.10 47.46
C THR A 528 -17.95 -34.17 48.94
N GLY A 529 -19.24 -34.23 49.28
CA GLY A 529 -19.75 -34.30 50.66
C GLY A 529 -20.03 -35.72 51.20
N ARG A 530 -19.74 -36.77 50.43
CA ARG A 530 -19.84 -38.18 50.86
C ARG A 530 -18.60 -38.96 50.42
N GLN A 531 -17.46 -38.70 51.06
CA GLN A 531 -16.38 -39.67 51.26
C GLN A 531 -15.84 -39.56 52.67
#